data_AF-A0A8B8F063-F1
#
_entry.id   AF-A0A8B8F063-F1
#
_cell.length_a   1.000
_cell.length_b   1.000
_cell.length_c   1.000
_cell.angle_alpha   90.00
_cell.angle_beta   90.00
_cell.angle_gamma   90.00
#
_symmetry.space_group_name_H-M   'P 1'
#
loop_
_entity.id
_entity.type
_entity.pdbx_description
1 polymer ?
#
loop_
_entity_poly.entity_id
_entity_poly.type
_entity_poly.pdbx_seq_one_letter_code
_entity_poly.pdbx_strand_id
1 'polypeptide(L)'
;MGNLSKIVESLPEHYGCVIFTGLASSFVNMWMGHNVGKARKQYEIPYPIMYSPDNKMFNCIQRAHQNTLENYPVYLMLLFIGGLQYPVSYY
;
A
#
# COMPACT_ATOMS: atom_id res chain seq x y z
N MET A 1 4.56 -24.63 -18.24
CA MET A 1 5.80 -23.92 -17.82
C MET A 1 6.40 -23.03 -18.92
N GLY A 2 6.36 -23.40 -20.21
CA GLY A 2 7.01 -22.62 -21.28
C GLY A 2 6.46 -21.23 -21.62
N ASN A 3 5.23 -20.87 -21.21
CA ASN A 3 4.69 -19.52 -21.43
C ASN A 3 5.07 -18.54 -20.31
N LEU A 4 5.17 -19.03 -19.06
CA LEU A 4 5.56 -18.22 -17.91
C LEU A 4 7.03 -17.81 -18.01
N SER A 5 7.90 -18.74 -18.42
CA SER A 5 9.33 -18.46 -18.60
C SER A 5 9.56 -17.36 -19.64
N LYS A 6 8.86 -17.40 -20.78
CA LYS A 6 8.94 -16.36 -21.82
C LYS A 6 8.54 -14.97 -21.33
N ILE A 7 7.54 -14.90 -20.45
CA ILE A 7 7.11 -13.62 -19.86
C ILE A 7 8.18 -13.08 -18.91
N VAL A 8 8.74 -13.94 -18.05
CA VAL A 8 9.81 -13.55 -17.13
C VAL A 8 11.06 -13.09 -17.89
N GLU A 9 11.39 -13.75 -18.99
CA GLU A 9 12.50 -13.39 -19.89
C GLU A 9 12.30 -12.02 -20.58
N SER A 10 11.04 -11.61 -20.78
CA SER A 10 10.69 -10.33 -21.39
C SER A 10 10.69 -9.13 -20.43
N LEU A 11 10.86 -9.37 -19.12
CA LEU A 11 10.88 -8.30 -18.13
C LEU A 11 12.27 -7.64 -18.04
N PRO A 12 12.34 -6.34 -17.68
CA PRO A 12 13.61 -5.66 -17.47
C PRO A 12 14.47 -6.34 -16.40
N GLU A 13 15.79 -6.24 -16.56
CA GLU A 13 16.72 -6.68 -15.52
C GLU A 13 16.40 -5.96 -14.20
N HIS A 14 16.42 -6.71 -13.09
CA HIS A 14 16.07 -6.21 -11.75
C HIS A 14 14.61 -5.79 -11.51
N TYR A 15 13.68 -6.03 -12.44
CA TYR A 15 12.25 -5.71 -12.22
C TYR A 15 11.65 -6.39 -10.96
N GLY A 16 12.26 -7.45 -10.47
CA GLY A 16 11.94 -8.05 -9.16
C GLY A 16 11.96 -7.04 -8.00
N CYS A 17 12.84 -6.04 -8.03
CA CYS A 17 12.89 -4.98 -7.00
C CYS A 17 11.62 -4.11 -6.99
N VAL A 18 11.04 -3.85 -8.16
CA VAL A 18 9.77 -3.13 -8.30
C VAL A 18 8.64 -3.93 -7.65
N ILE A 19 8.60 -5.25 -7.90
CA ILE A 19 7.64 -6.16 -7.28
C ILE A 19 7.80 -6.18 -5.76
N PHE A 20 9.03 -6.34 -5.25
CA PHE A 20 9.30 -6.31 -3.82
C PHE A 20 8.91 -4.98 -3.17
N THR A 21 9.09 -3.86 -3.87
CA THR A 21 8.65 -2.53 -3.40
C THR A 21 7.13 -2.47 -3.27
N GLY A 22 6.38 -2.97 -4.27
CA GLY A 22 4.92 -3.08 -4.19
C GLY A 22 4.46 -3.97 -3.03
N LEU A 23 5.12 -5.13 -2.84
CA LEU A 23 4.85 -6.02 -1.71
C LEU A 23 5.13 -5.35 -0.37
N ALA A 24 6.29 -4.70 -0.21
CA ALA A 24 6.65 -3.97 1.00
C ALA A 24 5.64 -2.86 1.33
N SER A 25 5.16 -2.13 0.33
CA SER A 25 4.14 -1.10 0.53
C SER A 25 2.78 -1.65 0.99
N SER A 26 2.47 -2.92 0.70
CA SER A 26 1.27 -3.58 1.23
C SER A 26 1.38 -3.81 2.74
N PHE A 27 2.57 -4.16 3.24
CA PHE A 27 2.84 -4.28 4.67
C PHE A 27 2.69 -2.93 5.39
N VAL A 28 3.08 -1.82 4.75
CA VAL A 28 2.87 -0.46 5.29
C VAL A 28 1.38 -0.16 5.43
N ASN A 29 0.56 -0.46 4.43
CA ASN A 29 -0.90 -0.33 4.52
C ASN A 29 -1.48 -1.20 5.64
N MET A 30 -1.04 -2.45 5.77
CA MET A 30 -1.49 -3.34 6.84
C MET A 30 -1.11 -2.80 8.24
N TRP A 31 0.09 -2.22 8.38
CA TRP A 31 0.52 -1.57 9.61
C TRP A 31 -0.35 -0.35 9.96
N MET A 32 -0.71 0.48 8.97
CA MET A 32 -1.66 1.60 9.17
C MET A 32 -3.03 1.09 9.62
N GLY A 33 -3.56 0.04 8.99
CA GLY A 33 -4.80 -0.61 9.41
C GLY A 33 -4.74 -1.18 10.82
N HIS A 34 -3.60 -1.77 11.21
CA HIS A 34 -3.38 -2.24 12.58
C HIS A 34 -3.36 -1.09 13.60
N ASN A 35 -2.77 0.06 13.26
CA ASN A 35 -2.79 1.26 14.09
C ASN A 35 -4.21 1.83 14.25
N VAL A 36 -5.01 1.83 13.18
CA VAL A 36 -6.45 2.13 13.27
C VAL A 36 -7.15 1.18 14.23
N GLY A 37 -6.89 -0.12 14.14
CA GLY A 37 -7.48 -1.13 15.03
C GLY A 37 -7.07 -0.94 16.50
N LYS A 38 -5.81 -0.59 16.76
CA LYS A 38 -5.31 -0.23 18.10
C LYS A 38 -5.99 1.03 18.63
N ALA A 39 -6.03 2.10 17.83
CA ALA A 39 -6.67 3.35 18.20
C ALA A 39 -8.17 3.15 18.47
N ARG A 40 -8.85 2.33 17.67
CA ARG A 40 -10.26 1.98 17.88
C ARG A 40 -10.50 1.36 19.26
N LYS A 41 -9.63 0.44 19.69
CA LYS A 41 -9.71 -0.17 21.02
C LYS A 41 -9.39 0.83 22.12
N GLN A 42 -8.37 1.66 21.92
CA GLN A 42 -7.93 2.67 22.91
C GLN A 42 -8.99 3.74 23.17
N TYR A 43 -9.72 4.15 22.13
CA TYR A 43 -10.75 5.20 22.21
C TYR A 43 -12.17 4.63 22.27
N GLU A 44 -12.30 3.31 22.45
CA GLU A 44 -13.59 2.62 22.63
C GLU A 44 -14.63 2.92 21.53
N ILE A 45 -14.18 3.06 20.28
CA ILE A 45 -15.07 3.39 19.15
C ILE A 45 -15.70 2.09 18.61
N PRO A 46 -17.00 1.83 18.83
CA PRO A 46 -17.62 0.61 18.38
C PRO A 46 -17.75 0.58 16.85
N TYR A 47 -17.68 -0.63 16.27
CA TYR A 47 -18.18 -0.81 14.90
C TYR A 47 -19.70 -0.62 14.87
N PRO A 48 -20.29 -0.10 13.78
CA PRO A 48 -19.69 0.21 12.47
C PRO A 48 -19.17 1.65 12.33
N ILE A 49 -19.02 2.41 13.43
CA ILE A 49 -18.65 3.83 13.38
C ILE A 49 -17.26 3.99 12.76
N MET A 50 -17.18 4.66 11.61
CA MET A 50 -15.91 4.88 10.89
C MET A 50 -15.15 6.09 11.44
N TYR A 51 -15.85 7.18 11.72
CA TYR A 51 -15.31 8.41 12.31
C TYR A 51 -16.09 8.76 13.57
N SER A 52 -15.38 9.13 14.64
CA SER A 52 -15.98 9.56 15.90
C SER A 52 -16.33 11.05 15.84
N PRO A 53 -17.50 11.48 16.35
CA PRO A 53 -17.82 12.92 16.44
C PRO A 53 -16.87 13.67 17.40
N ASP A 54 -16.43 13.00 18.46
CA ASP A 54 -15.72 13.66 19.57
C ASP A 54 -14.22 13.35 19.62
N ASN A 55 -13.76 12.33 18.87
CA ASN A 55 -12.36 11.89 18.91
C ASN A 55 -11.57 12.29 17.65
N LYS A 56 -10.96 13.48 17.70
CA LYS A 56 -10.12 14.01 16.62
C LYS A 56 -8.88 13.16 16.34
N MET A 57 -8.28 12.56 17.37
CA MET A 57 -7.06 11.75 17.21
C MET A 57 -7.33 10.44 16.48
N PHE A 58 -8.40 9.74 16.86
CA PHE A 58 -8.87 8.56 16.13
C PHE A 58 -9.16 8.90 14.66
N ASN A 59 -9.88 10.00 14.42
CA ASN A 59 -10.21 10.43 13.06
C ASN A 59 -8.97 10.76 12.23
N CYS A 60 -7.94 11.37 12.83
CA CYS A 60 -6.68 11.64 12.16
C CYS A 60 -5.98 10.34 11.72
N ILE A 61 -5.86 9.36 12.62
CA ILE A 61 -5.26 8.05 12.32
C ILE A 61 -6.08 7.30 11.25
N GLN A 62 -7.41 7.32 11.37
CA GLN A 62 -8.33 6.73 10.39
C GLN A 62 -8.18 7.38 9.02
N ARG A 63 -8.14 8.73 8.96
CA ARG A 63 -8.04 9.46 7.70
C ARG A 63 -6.71 9.24 7.01
N ALA A 64 -5.61 9.16 7.76
CA ALA A 64 -4.29 8.85 7.22
C ALA A 64 -4.30 7.49 6.50
N HIS A 65 -4.83 6.44 7.14
CA HIS A 65 -4.93 5.12 6.52
C HIS A 65 -5.86 5.14 5.29
N GLN A 66 -7.04 5.77 5.38
CA GLN A 66 -7.97 5.86 4.25
C GLN A 66 -7.40 6.65 3.07
N ASN A 67 -6.65 7.73 3.32
CA ASN A 67 -6.04 8.51 2.25
C ASN A 67 -4.97 7.71 1.51
N THR A 68 -4.18 6.92 2.24
CA THR A 68 -3.26 5.95 1.64
C THR A 68 -4.03 4.94 0.80
N LEU A 69 -5.10 4.32 1.33
CA LEU A 69 -5.90 3.33 0.59
C LEU A 69 -6.53 3.90 -0.68
N GLU A 70 -7.05 5.13 -0.64
CA GLU A 70 -7.62 5.82 -1.80
C GLU A 70 -6.60 6.00 -2.93
N ASN A 71 -5.35 6.29 -2.58
CA ASN A 71 -4.27 6.54 -3.57
C ASN A 71 -3.44 5.29 -3.89
N TYR A 72 -3.57 4.23 -3.10
CA TYR A 72 -2.76 3.02 -3.22
C TYR A 72 -2.83 2.35 -4.61
N PRO A 73 -4.00 2.25 -5.27
CA PRO A 73 -4.09 1.69 -6.62
C PRO A 73 -3.31 2.51 -7.65
N VAL A 74 -3.40 3.85 -7.56
CA VAL A 74 -2.68 4.76 -8.46
C VAL A 74 -1.17 4.66 -8.23
N TYR A 75 -0.75 4.62 -6.97
CA TYR A 75 0.65 4.38 -6.60
C TYR A 75 1.19 3.07 -7.19
N LEU A 76 0.47 1.96 -7.03
CA LEU A 76 0.90 0.66 -7.57
C LEU A 76 0.93 0.64 -9.10
N MET A 77 -0.06 1.24 -9.76
CA MET A 77 -0.09 1.39 -11.22
C MET A 77 1.15 2.14 -11.72
N LEU A 78 1.45 3.29 -11.12
CA LEU A 78 2.61 4.10 -11.49
C LEU A 78 3.92 3.37 -11.18
N LEU A 79 4.02 2.68 -10.04
CA LEU A 79 5.19 1.89 -9.65
C LEU A 79 5.48 0.79 -10.68
N PHE A 80 4.47 -0.01 -11.04
CA PHE A 80 4.66 -1.13 -11.96
C PHE A 80 4.90 -0.66 -13.39
N ILE A 81 4.10 0.28 -13.91
CA ILE A 81 4.27 0.78 -15.27
C ILE A 81 5.59 1.56 -15.40
N GLY A 82 5.90 2.44 -14.46
CA GLY A 82 7.15 3.20 -14.44
C GLY A 82 8.37 2.28 -14.32
N GLY A 83 8.26 1.21 -13.52
CA GLY A 83 9.28 0.20 -13.35
C GLY A 83 9.60 -0.59 -14.63
N LEU A 84 8.70 -0.63 -15.63
CA LEU A 84 8.99 -1.31 -16.89
C LEU A 84 10.08 -0.58 -17.69
N GLN A 85 10.13 0.74 -17.58
CA GLN A 85 11.16 1.55 -18.22
C GLN A 85 12.35 1.81 -17.29
N TYR A 86 12.08 1.97 -15.98
CA TYR A 86 13.07 2.34 -14.97
C TYR A 86 12.97 1.41 -13.75
N PRO A 87 13.34 0.12 -13.89
CA PRO A 87 13.24 -0.87 -12.80
C PRO A 87 14.16 -0.54 -11.62
N VAL A 88 15.26 0.15 -11.91
CA VAL A 88 16.16 0.75 -10.96
C VAL A 88 16.43 2.16 -11.46
N SER A 89 16.19 3.17 -10.62
CA SER A 89 16.48 4.56 -10.96
C SER A 89 17.98 4.80 -10.82
N TYR A 90 18.70 4.71 -11.93
CA TYR A 90 20.09 5.17 -12.00
C TYR A 90 20.10 6.64 -12.44
N TYR A 91 20.00 7.52 -11.46
CA TYR A 91 20.81 8.73 -11.43
C TYR A 91 22.00 8.48 -10.52
#